data_AF-A0A9P3NFR9-F1
#
_entry.id   AF-A0A9P3NFR9-F1
#
_cell.length_a   1.000
_cell.length_b   1.000
_cell.length_c   1.000
_cell.angle_alpha   90.00
_cell.angle_beta   90.00
_cell.angle_gamma   90.00
#
_symmetry.space_group_name_H-M   'P 1'
#
loop_
_entity.id
_entity.type
_entity.pdbx_description
1 polymer ?
#
loop_
_entity_poly.entity_id
_entity_poly.type
_entity_poly.pdbx_seq_one_letter_code
_entity_poly.pdbx_strand_id
1 'polypeptide(L)' 'MSLDLSRRQGISASQFVSTVSLAPNLTSLQVALSGTDLITDAFIALIAQVCPRLERLSLFDNLRYGGAEHHVWT' A
#
# COMPACT_ATOMS: atom_id res chain seq x y z
N MET A 1 9.74 -13.99 1.03
CA MET A 1 9.38 -13.55 -0.34
C MET A 1 8.91 -12.10 -0.27
N SER A 2 9.41 -11.23 -1.16
CA SER A 2 9.06 -9.80 -1.15
C SER A 2 8.28 -9.40 -2.40
N LEU A 3 7.25 -8.57 -2.23
CA LEU A 3 6.49 -7.98 -3.32
C LEU A 3 6.55 -6.45 -3.23
N ASP A 4 6.92 -5.80 -4.33
CA ASP A 4 6.97 -4.35 -4.45
C ASP A 4 5.92 -3.87 -5.46
N LEU A 5 4.95 -3.12 -4.96
CA LEU A 5 3.87 -2.47 -5.71
C LEU A 5 4.01 -0.94 -5.69
N SER A 6 5.13 -0.40 -5.21
CA SER A 6 5.35 1.05 -5.07
C SER A 6 5.30 1.81 -6.40
N ARG A 7 5.62 1.14 -7.51
CA ARG A 7 5.60 1.74 -8.85
C ARG A 7 4.24 1.65 -9.54
N ARG A 8 3.25 1.00 -8.93
CA ARG A 8 1.90 0.84 -9.52
C ARG A 8 1.08 2.09 -9.19
N GLN A 9 0.81 2.91 -10.19
CA GLN A 9 -0.11 4.04 -10.07
C GLN A 9 -1.56 3.54 -10.11
N GLY A 10 -2.40 3.99 -9.17
CA GLY A 10 -3.85 3.76 -9.21
C GLY A 10 -4.29 2.31 -9.02
N ILE A 11 -3.56 1.49 -8.26
CA ILE A 11 -4.05 0.17 -7.87
C ILE A 11 -5.29 0.34 -6.97
N SER A 12 -6.40 -0.28 -7.36
CA SER A 12 -7.60 -0.34 -6.51
C SER A 12 -7.40 -1.38 -5.39
N ALA A 13 -8.08 -1.19 -4.26
CA ALA A 13 -8.03 -2.12 -3.12
C ALA A 13 -8.37 -3.57 -3.54
N SER A 14 -9.32 -3.77 -4.46
CA SER A 14 -9.67 -5.09 -4.98
C SER A 14 -8.53 -5.74 -5.79
N GLN A 15 -7.84 -4.96 -6.63
CA GLN A 15 -6.70 -5.44 -7.43
C GLN A 15 -5.51 -5.76 -6.53
N PHE A 16 -5.30 -4.95 -5.50
CA PHE A 16 -4.28 -5.19 -4.49
C PHE A 16 -4.51 -6.54 -3.81
N VAL A 17 -5.71 -6.78 -3.26
CA VAL A 17 -6.08 -8.03 -2.56
C VAL A 17 -5.83 -9.25 -3.43
N SER A 18 -6.34 -9.23 -4.67
CA SER A 18 -6.13 -10.34 -5.61
C SER A 18 -4.66 -10.59 -5.92
N THR A 19 -3.82 -9.55 -5.88
CA THR A 19 -2.38 -9.71 -6.12
C THR A 19 -1.70 -10.37 -4.91
N VAL A 20 -2.01 -9.91 -3.70
CA VAL A 20 -1.37 -10.45 -2.48
C VAL A 20 -1.92 -11.81 -2.07
N SER A 21 -3.17 -12.14 -2.44
CA SER A 21 -3.77 -13.46 -2.19
C SER A 21 -3.10 -14.57 -3.00
N LEU A 22 -2.45 -14.23 -4.12
CA LEU A 22 -1.64 -15.18 -4.90
C LEU A 22 -0.27 -15.46 -4.26
N ALA A 23 0.09 -14.75 -3.18
CA ALA A 23 1.37 -14.85 -2.51
C ALA A 23 1.21 -15.14 -0.99
N PRO A 24 0.75 -16.34 -0.61
CA PRO A 24 0.50 -16.69 0.81
C PRO A 24 1.76 -16.73 1.70
N ASN A 25 2.96 -16.81 1.09
CA ASN A 25 4.24 -16.83 1.81
C ASN A 25 4.99 -15.49 1.75
N LEU A 26 4.25 -14.40 1.51
CA LEU A 26 4.81 -13.07 1.41
C LEU A 26 5.25 -12.57 2.79
N THR A 27 6.53 -12.26 2.92
CA THR A 27 7.17 -11.84 4.18
C THR A 27 7.46 -10.33 4.19
N SER A 28 7.48 -9.69 3.02
CA SER A 28 7.73 -8.25 2.91
C SER A 28 6.91 -7.63 1.78
N LEU A 29 6.13 -6.61 2.09
CA LEU A 29 5.24 -5.94 1.15
C LEU A 29 5.54 -4.43 1.13
N GLN A 30 5.76 -3.90 -0.07
CA GLN A 30 5.84 -2.46 -0.32
C GLN A 30 4.68 -2.04 -1.21
N VAL A 31 3.93 -1.02 -0.77
CA VAL A 31 2.82 -0.46 -1.53
C VAL A 31 2.92 1.05 -1.51
N ALA A 32 2.78 1.67 -2.68
CA ALA A 32 2.55 3.10 -2.75
C ALA A 32 1.11 3.34 -3.18
N LEU A 33 0.37 4.06 -2.35
CA LEU A 33 -1.03 4.38 -2.57
C LEU A 33 -1.09 5.88 -2.87
N SER A 34 -1.79 6.28 -3.94
CA SER A 34 -2.00 7.70 -4.21
C SER A 34 -3.32 8.12 -3.60
N GLY A 35 -3.28 9.09 -2.68
CA GLY A 35 -4.46 9.57 -1.97
C GLY A 35 -4.64 8.85 -0.64
N THR A 36 -4.89 9.66 0.39
CA THR A 36 -4.99 9.25 1.80
C THR A 36 -6.18 8.34 2.09
N ASP A 37 -7.21 8.35 1.24
CA ASP A 37 -8.48 7.65 1.50
C ASP A 37 -8.40 6.13 1.34
N LEU A 38 -7.34 5.61 0.72
CA LEU A 38 -7.14 4.17 0.57
C LEU A 38 -6.44 3.52 1.77
N ILE A 39 -5.68 4.28 2.57
CA ILE A 39 -4.98 3.74 3.74
C ILE A 39 -5.88 3.84 4.96
N THR A 40 -6.84 2.93 5.05
CA THR A 40 -7.72 2.78 6.21
C THR A 40 -7.28 1.62 7.09
N ASP A 41 -7.64 1.64 8.37
CA ASP A 41 -7.41 0.51 9.29
C ASP A 41 -8.03 -0.79 8.74
N ALA A 42 -9.18 -0.69 8.06
CA ALA A 42 -9.83 -1.82 7.41
C ALA A 42 -8.95 -2.41 6.30
N PHE A 43 -8.29 -1.57 5.50
CA PHE A 43 -7.36 -2.01 4.47
C PHE A 43 -6.12 -2.69 5.07
N ILE A 44 -5.56 -2.15 6.16
CA ILE A 44 -4.41 -2.76 6.85
C ILE A 44 -4.80 -4.10 7.49
N ALA A 45 -5.98 -4.19 8.11
CA ALA A 45 -6.49 -5.45 8.68
C ALA A 45 -6.67 -6.53 7.59
N LEU A 46 -7.13 -6.13 6.40
CA LEU A 46 -7.26 -7.02 5.25
C LEU A 46 -5.89 -7.55 4.79
N ILE A 47 -4.85 -6.71 4.75
CA ILE A 47 -3.48 -7.15 4.44
C ILE A 47 -3.02 -8.22 5.43
N ALA A 48 -3.22 -8.00 6.72
CA ALA A 48 -2.81 -8.94 7.75
C ALA A 48 -3.54 -10.29 7.62
N GLN A 49 -4.82 -10.28 7.22
CA GLN A 49 -5.58 -11.51 6.98
C GLN A 49 -5.10 -12.28 5.74
N VAL A 50 -4.78 -11.57 4.65
CA VAL A 50 -4.38 -12.19 3.38
C VAL A 50 -2.90 -12.61 3.37
N CYS A 51 -2.05 -11.91 4.12
CA CYS A 51 -0.62 -12.20 4.26
C CYS A 51 -0.25 -12.58 5.70
N PRO A 52 -0.61 -13.79 6.17
CA PRO A 52 -0.40 -14.20 7.57
C PRO A 52 1.08 -14.35 7.95
N ARG A 53 2.00 -14.37 6.98
CA ARG A 53 3.46 -14.46 7.16
C ARG A 53 4.17 -13.13 6.96
N LEU A 54 3.43 -12.03 6.88
CA LEU A 54 4.00 -10.71 6.63
C LEU A 54 4.79 -10.22 7.85
N GLU A 55 6.10 -10.03 7.67
CA GLU A 55 6.99 -9.51 8.72
C GLU A 55 7.25 -8.02 8.54
N ARG A 56 7.18 -7.54 7.30
CA ARG A 56 7.46 -6.15 6.94
C ARG A 56 6.38 -5.61 6.01
N LEU A 57 5.71 -4.55 6.44
CA LEU A 57 4.80 -3.75 5.63
C LEU A 57 5.37 -2.34 5.51
N SER A 58 5.51 -1.84 4.29
CA SER A 58 5.88 -0.44 4.06
C SER A 58 4.85 0.21 3.15
N LEU A 59 4.27 1.29 3.65
CA LEU A 59 3.26 2.09 2.99
C LEU A 59 3.87 3.46 2.71
N PHE A 60 3.76 3.91 1.47
CA PHE A 60 4.24 5.23 1.07
C PHE A 60 3.13 5.94 0.32
N ASP A 61 2.98 7.24 0.53
CA ASP A 61 2.10 8.03 -0.30
C ASP A 61 2.80 8.29 -1.64
N ASN A 62 2.15 7.93 -2.74
CA ASN A 62 2.55 8.34 -4.08
C ASN A 62 2.06 9.78 -4.29
N LEU A 63 2.56 10.71 -3.47
CA LEU A 63 2.40 12.13 -3.71
C LEU A 63 3.02 12.41 -5.08
N ARG A 64 2.17 12.49 -6.10
CA ARG A 64 2.50 13.25 -7.29
C ARG A 64 2.74 14.67 -6.80
N TYR A 65 4.00 14.99 -6.50
CA TYR A 65 4.47 16.37 -6.49
C TYR A 65 4.24 16.90 -7.90
N GLY A 66 3.06 17.46 -8.11
CA GLY A 66 2.55 17.95 -9.38
C GLY A 66 1.55 19.05 -9.09
N GLY A 67 2.02 20.09 -8.40
CA GLY A 67 1.27 21.31 -8.08
C GLY A 67 1.54 21.74 -6.64
N ALA A 68 1.90 23.02 -6.46
CA ALA A 68 2.06 23.71 -5.18
C ALA A 68 0.91 23.34 -4.20
N GLU A 69 1.10 23.28 -2.88
CA GLU A 69 1.52 24.41 -2.05
C GLU A 69 2.26 23.94 -0.78
N HIS A 70 3.26 24.74 -0.41
CA HIS A 70 3.85 24.73 0.92
C HIS A 70 2.76 25.06 1.97
N HIS A 71 2.16 24.05 2.59
CA HIS A 71 1.53 24.28 3.88
C HIS A 71 2.61 24.21 4.96
N VAL A 72 3.20 25.39 5.21
CA VAL A 72 3.89 25.70 6.44
C VAL A 72 2.88 25.52 7.56
N TRP A 73 3.12 24.56 8.46
CA TRP A 73 2.40 24.49 9.71
C TRP A 73 2.97 25.59 10.61
N THR A 74 2.25 26.72 10.72
CA THR A 74 2.41 27.69 11.82
C THR A 74 1.54 27.28 12.98
#